data_AF-A0A914MS94-F1
#
_entry.id   AF-A0A914MS94-F1
#
_cell.length_a   1.000
_cell.length_b   1.000
_cell.length_c   1.000
_cell.angle_alpha   90.00
_cell.angle_beta   90.00
_cell.angle_gamma   90.00
#
_symmetry.space_group_name_H-M   'P 1'
#
loop_
_entity.id
_entity.type
_entity.pdbx_description
1 polymer ?
#
loop_
_entity_poly.entity_id
_entity_poly.type
_entity_poly.pdbx_seq_one_letter_code
_entity_poly.pdbx_strand_id
1 'polypeptide(L)'
;MEEFVLLMEKMEPELFFVLFLNHIFPFIDQVVGTGLLLLFVCAIIDQRNKIPGYLHPLCFGLTVFLLTSSFGMNLGTPINPARDFGPRLFMLFGGYGLEAFSWRNYYFWIPIIAPLIGALLGTWIYQFLVGINIPDEKVEGKAKRDEIVNNDHDALNLLTPI
;
A
#
# COMPACT_ATOMS: atom_id res chain seq x y z
N MET A 1 -18.21 -20.73 -1.22
CA MET A 1 -17.41 -20.66 0.02
C MET A 1 -17.03 -22.06 0.48
N GLU A 2 -17.99 -22.99 0.58
CA GLU A 2 -17.70 -24.39 0.92
C GLU A 2 -16.80 -25.12 -0.07
N GLU A 3 -16.93 -24.86 -1.38
CA GLU A 3 -16.04 -25.44 -2.40
C GLU A 3 -14.57 -25.01 -2.25
N PHE A 4 -14.34 -23.78 -1.81
CA PHE A 4 -12.99 -23.25 -1.55
C PHE A 4 -12.40 -23.82 -0.25
N VAL A 5 -13.25 -24.03 0.77
CA VAL A 5 -12.86 -24.69 2.03
C VAL A 5 -12.53 -26.17 1.79
N LEU A 6 -13.30 -26.87 0.96
CA LEU A 6 -13.04 -28.25 0.54
C LEU A 6 -11.77 -28.39 -0.30
N LEU A 7 -11.45 -27.38 -1.12
CA LEU A 7 -10.20 -27.34 -1.89
C LEU A 7 -8.98 -27.13 -0.99
N MET A 8 -9.13 -26.36 0.09
CA MET A 8 -8.11 -26.15 1.12
C MET A 8 -7.90 -27.40 1.99
N GLU A 9 -8.97 -28.14 2.29
CA GLU A 9 -8.90 -29.42 3.03
C GLU A 9 -8.31 -30.56 2.17
N LYS A 10 -8.45 -30.47 0.84
CA LYS A 10 -7.84 -31.40 -0.14
C LYS A 10 -6.42 -31.01 -0.59
N MET A 11 -5.89 -29.86 -0.19
CA MET A 11 -4.49 -29.56 -0.47
C MET A 11 -3.63 -30.53 0.34
N GLU A 12 -2.95 -31.43 -0.37
CA GLU A 12 -2.02 -32.35 0.28
C GLU A 12 -1.01 -31.55 1.13
N PRO A 13 -0.81 -31.92 2.41
CA PRO A 13 0.04 -31.19 3.35
C PRO A 13 1.47 -30.99 2.81
N GLU A 14 1.91 -31.87 1.92
CA GLU A 14 3.17 -31.78 1.17
C GLU A 14 3.28 -30.48 0.34
N LEU A 15 2.22 -30.06 -0.35
CA LEU A 15 2.23 -28.85 -1.20
C LEU A 15 2.24 -27.57 -0.36
N PHE A 16 1.49 -27.57 0.75
CA PHE A 16 1.55 -26.51 1.76
C PHE A 16 2.94 -26.46 2.43
N PHE A 17 3.60 -27.61 2.61
CA PHE A 17 4.95 -27.66 3.16
C PHE A 17 5.98 -27.11 2.17
N VAL A 18 5.90 -27.48 0.89
CA VAL A 18 6.84 -27.06 -0.18
C VAL A 18 6.71 -25.57 -0.52
N LEU A 19 5.49 -25.03 -0.59
CA LEU A 19 5.26 -23.61 -0.92
C LEU A 19 5.86 -22.66 0.11
N PHE A 20 5.82 -23.06 1.38
CA PHE A 20 6.18 -22.18 2.46
C PHE A 20 7.56 -22.45 3.08
N LEU A 21 8.19 -23.58 2.77
CA LEU A 21 9.62 -23.76 3.01
C LEU A 21 10.46 -22.96 1.99
N ASN A 22 9.92 -22.72 0.80
CA ASN A 22 10.53 -21.84 -0.19
C ASN A 22 10.18 -20.37 0.11
N HIS A 23 11.20 -19.53 0.33
CA HIS A 23 11.02 -18.10 0.62
C HIS A 23 10.34 -17.29 -0.51
N ILE A 24 10.20 -17.86 -1.71
CA ILE A 24 9.62 -17.21 -2.88
C ILE A 24 8.15 -16.83 -2.65
N PHE A 25 7.32 -17.79 -2.25
CA PHE A 25 5.88 -17.53 -2.05
C PHE A 25 5.64 -16.49 -0.95
N PRO A 26 6.26 -16.60 0.23
CA PRO A 26 6.10 -15.58 1.26
C PRO A 26 6.62 -14.21 0.88
N PHE A 27 7.68 -14.15 0.09
CA PHE A 27 8.19 -12.89 -0.42
C PHE A 27 7.19 -12.22 -1.39
N ILE A 28 6.68 -12.97 -2.37
CA ILE A 28 5.69 -12.46 -3.34
C ILE A 28 4.41 -12.02 -2.62
N ASP A 29 3.91 -12.81 -1.69
CA ASP A 29 2.72 -12.47 -0.89
C ASP A 29 2.89 -11.12 -0.17
N GLN A 30 4.03 -10.90 0.48
CA GLN A 30 4.31 -9.65 1.18
C GLN A 30 4.51 -8.45 0.24
N VAL A 31 5.14 -8.66 -0.93
CA VAL A 31 5.27 -7.63 -1.96
C VAL A 31 3.90 -7.22 -2.49
N VAL A 32 3.05 -8.18 -2.86
CA VAL A 32 1.72 -7.92 -3.43
C VAL A 32 0.79 -7.30 -2.40
N GLY A 33 0.71 -7.86 -1.19
CA GLY A 33 -0.13 -7.34 -0.12
C GLY A 33 0.24 -5.91 0.26
N THR A 34 1.53 -5.60 0.40
CA THR A 34 1.97 -4.23 0.72
C THR A 34 1.81 -3.28 -0.47
N GLY A 35 2.01 -3.76 -1.70
CA GLY A 35 1.77 -2.95 -2.90
C GLY A 35 0.31 -2.54 -3.03
N LEU A 36 -0.63 -3.46 -2.80
CA LEU A 36 -2.06 -3.15 -2.77
C LEU A 36 -2.38 -2.15 -1.64
N LEU A 37 -1.82 -2.36 -0.44
CA LEU A 37 -1.99 -1.42 0.67
C LEU A 37 -1.58 0.00 0.26
N LEU A 38 -0.38 0.17 -0.29
CA LEU A 38 0.12 1.51 -0.64
C LEU A 38 -0.60 2.12 -1.84
N LEU A 39 -1.06 1.31 -2.79
CA LEU A 39 -1.92 1.77 -3.88
C LEU A 39 -3.20 2.40 -3.32
N PHE A 40 -3.89 1.72 -2.40
CA PHE A 40 -5.08 2.26 -1.77
C PHE A 40 -4.78 3.44 -0.86
N VAL A 41 -3.68 3.42 -0.12
CA VAL A 41 -3.27 4.57 0.70
C VAL A 41 -3.08 5.81 -0.17
N CYS A 42 -2.35 5.69 -1.28
CA CYS A 42 -2.17 6.79 -2.23
C CYS A 42 -3.51 7.30 -2.76
N ALA A 43 -4.42 6.39 -3.14
CA ALA A 43 -5.76 6.76 -3.60
C ALA A 43 -6.57 7.52 -2.53
N ILE A 44 -6.46 7.13 -1.26
CA ILE A 44 -7.19 7.75 -0.15
C ILE A 44 -6.65 9.16 0.18
N ILE A 45 -5.32 9.32 0.22
CA ILE A 45 -4.70 10.59 0.63
C ILE A 45 -4.63 11.63 -0.49
N ASP A 46 -4.70 11.21 -1.75
CA ASP A 46 -4.64 12.13 -2.89
C ASP A 46 -5.88 13.03 -2.91
N GLN A 47 -5.65 14.33 -2.65
CA GLN A 47 -6.71 15.33 -2.58
C GLN A 47 -7.51 15.43 -3.87
N ARG A 48 -6.91 15.07 -5.01
CA ARG A 48 -7.56 15.10 -6.32
C ARG A 48 -8.68 14.06 -6.46
N ASN A 49 -8.67 13.01 -5.63
CA ASN A 49 -9.74 12.01 -5.56
C ASN A 49 -10.96 12.46 -4.73
N LYS A 50 -10.90 13.65 -4.11
CA LYS A 50 -12.02 14.30 -3.41
C LYS A 50 -12.65 13.44 -2.30
N ILE A 51 -11.88 12.54 -1.68
CA ILE A 51 -12.32 11.76 -0.53
C ILE A 51 -12.31 12.67 0.71
N PRO A 52 -13.46 12.85 1.40
CA PRO A 52 -13.54 13.69 2.59
C PRO A 52 -12.61 13.19 3.70
N GLY A 53 -11.84 14.09 4.31
CA GLY A 53 -10.82 13.73 5.31
C GLY A 53 -11.36 12.95 6.52
N TYR A 54 -12.60 13.21 6.94
CA TYR A 54 -13.24 12.49 8.05
C TYR A 54 -13.53 11.01 7.73
N LEU A 55 -13.56 10.62 6.46
CA LEU A 55 -13.72 9.21 6.04
C LEU A 55 -12.38 8.47 5.93
N HIS A 56 -11.24 9.17 5.96
CA HIS A 56 -9.92 8.54 5.79
C HIS A 56 -9.69 7.37 6.77
N PRO A 57 -9.96 7.51 8.09
CA PRO A 57 -9.76 6.40 9.03
C PRO A 57 -10.62 5.17 8.70
N LEU A 58 -11.87 5.39 8.28
CA LEU A 58 -12.77 4.31 7.87
C LEU A 58 -12.24 3.61 6.61
N CYS A 59 -11.82 4.37 5.60
CA CYS A 59 -11.26 3.83 4.36
C CYS A 59 -9.99 3.01 4.64
N PHE A 60 -9.05 3.53 5.45
CA PHE A 60 -7.85 2.78 5.83
C PHE A 60 -8.19 1.49 6.59
N GLY A 61 -9.13 1.56 7.53
CA GLY A 61 -9.59 0.40 8.28
C GLY A 61 -10.19 -0.68 7.38
N LEU A 62 -11.04 -0.28 6.43
CA LEU A 62 -11.63 -1.19 5.43
C LEU A 62 -10.57 -1.79 4.50
N THR A 63 -9.59 -1.00 4.05
CA THR A 63 -8.47 -1.51 3.24
C THR A 63 -7.72 -2.61 3.99
N VAL A 64 -7.33 -2.35 5.25
CA VAL A 64 -6.61 -3.35 6.06
C VAL A 64 -7.49 -4.56 6.35
N PHE A 65 -8.78 -4.37 6.62
CA PHE A 65 -9.74 -5.46 6.84
C PHE A 65 -9.88 -6.37 5.62
N LEU A 66 -10.04 -5.80 4.42
CA LEU A 66 -10.15 -6.55 3.17
C LEU A 66 -8.85 -7.30 2.88
N LEU A 67 -7.70 -6.64 3.00
CA LEU A 67 -6.40 -7.29 2.82
C LEU A 67 -6.20 -8.45 3.80
N THR A 68 -6.51 -8.25 5.08
CA THR A 68 -6.36 -9.28 6.11
C THR A 68 -7.33 -10.43 5.88
N SER A 69 -8.55 -10.16 5.43
CA SER A 69 -9.54 -11.21 5.13
C SER A 69 -9.15 -12.04 3.89
N SER A 70 -8.50 -11.43 2.90
CA SER A 70 -8.10 -12.11 1.66
C SER A 70 -6.72 -12.78 1.72
N PHE A 71 -5.74 -12.15 2.35
CA PHE A 71 -4.34 -12.62 2.41
C PHE A 71 -3.97 -13.19 3.79
N GLY A 72 -4.85 -13.08 4.79
CA GLY A 72 -4.55 -13.47 6.18
C GLY A 72 -4.24 -14.94 6.36
N MET A 73 -4.90 -15.83 5.60
CA MET A 73 -4.68 -17.27 5.68
C MET A 73 -3.33 -17.71 5.09
N ASN A 74 -2.67 -16.86 4.29
CA ASN A 74 -1.36 -17.17 3.76
C ASN A 74 -0.33 -17.07 4.90
N LEU A 75 -0.10 -15.84 5.41
CA LEU A 75 1.01 -15.55 6.35
C LEU A 75 0.61 -14.63 7.51
N GLY A 76 -0.69 -14.37 7.70
CA GLY A 76 -1.18 -13.45 8.74
C GLY A 76 -1.02 -11.97 8.41
N THR A 77 -0.76 -11.63 7.14
CA THR A 77 -0.59 -10.26 6.61
C THR A 77 0.28 -9.34 7.47
N PRO A 78 1.59 -9.60 7.58
CA PRO A 78 2.52 -8.66 8.20
C PRO A 78 2.47 -7.28 7.55
N ILE A 79 2.68 -7.18 6.22
CA ILE A 79 2.57 -6.01 5.32
C ILE A 79 3.22 -4.69 5.80
N ASN A 80 3.88 -4.71 6.95
CA ASN A 80 4.46 -3.59 7.66
C ASN A 80 5.65 -4.11 8.50
N PRO A 81 6.88 -3.65 8.21
CA PRO A 81 8.06 -4.09 8.94
C PRO A 81 7.98 -3.88 10.47
N ALA A 82 7.42 -2.76 10.93
CA ALA A 82 7.32 -2.45 12.35
C ALA A 82 6.31 -3.37 13.07
N ARG A 83 5.22 -3.74 12.37
CA ARG A 83 4.18 -4.64 12.88
C ARG A 83 4.71 -6.06 13.12
N ASP A 84 5.70 -6.51 12.36
CA ASP A 84 6.31 -7.83 12.51
C ASP A 84 7.54 -7.80 13.42
N PHE A 85 8.48 -6.88 13.18
CA PHE A 85 9.74 -6.84 13.90
C PHE A 85 9.59 -6.47 15.38
N GLY A 86 8.70 -5.52 15.72
CA GLY A 86 8.48 -5.07 17.10
C GLY A 86 8.06 -6.21 18.03
N PRO A 87 6.97 -6.94 17.74
CA PRO A 87 6.56 -8.11 18.51
C PRO A 87 7.63 -9.21 18.58
N ARG A 88 8.41 -9.45 17.51
CA ARG A 88 9.52 -10.43 17.55
C ARG A 88 10.62 -10.02 18.51
N LEU A 89 10.99 -8.74 18.50
CA LEU A 89 11.98 -8.20 19.42
C LEU A 89 11.48 -8.30 20.87
N PHE A 90 10.19 -8.06 21.11
CA PHE A 90 9.59 -8.28 22.42
C PHE A 90 9.66 -9.75 22.84
N MET A 91 9.35 -10.70 21.95
CA MET A 91 9.44 -12.14 22.24
C MET A 91 10.87 -12.60 22.56
N LEU A 92 11.90 -12.02 21.93
CA LEU A 92 13.31 -12.31 22.22
C LEU A 92 13.65 -12.10 23.70
N PHE A 93 13.19 -10.97 24.27
CA PHE A 93 13.39 -10.65 25.68
C PHE A 93 12.34 -11.28 26.60
N GLY A 94 11.17 -11.63 26.05
CA GLY A 94 10.04 -12.22 26.77
C GLY A 94 10.16 -13.72 27.06
N GLY A 95 11.34 -14.32 26.88
CA GLY A 95 11.60 -15.72 27.22
C GLY A 95 11.58 -16.72 26.05
N TYR A 96 11.23 -16.29 24.83
CA TYR A 96 11.33 -17.14 23.63
C TYR A 96 12.75 -17.20 23.05
N GLY A 97 13.62 -16.24 23.38
CA GLY A 97 14.99 -16.22 22.89
C GLY A 97 15.06 -16.11 21.36
N LEU A 98 16.11 -16.70 20.77
CA LEU A 98 16.36 -16.63 19.32
C LEU A 98 15.31 -17.40 18.49
N GLU A 99 14.49 -18.24 19.11
CA GLU A 99 13.43 -18.98 18.42
C GLU A 99 12.39 -18.05 17.77
N ALA A 100 12.21 -16.84 18.32
CA ALA A 100 11.36 -15.80 17.73
C ALA A 100 11.78 -15.39 16.29
N PHE A 101 13.04 -15.66 15.94
CA PHE A 101 13.65 -15.31 14.64
C PHE A 101 14.01 -16.52 13.78
N SER A 102 14.17 -17.72 14.34
CA SER A 102 14.60 -18.91 13.60
C SER A 102 13.46 -19.64 12.86
N TRP A 103 12.20 -19.28 13.13
CA TRP A 103 11.04 -19.91 12.53
C TRP A 103 11.12 -19.93 10.98
N ARG A 104 10.88 -21.12 10.41
CA ARG A 104 10.76 -21.38 8.96
C ARG A 104 11.91 -20.81 8.13
N ASN A 105 13.13 -21.26 8.44
CA ASN A 105 14.38 -20.84 7.79
C ASN A 105 14.65 -19.33 7.87
N TYR A 106 14.47 -18.75 9.06
CA TYR A 106 14.68 -17.32 9.30
C TYR A 106 13.70 -16.43 8.52
N TYR A 107 12.41 -16.75 8.53
CA TYR A 107 11.37 -15.99 7.83
C TYR A 107 11.34 -14.47 8.18
N PHE A 108 11.83 -14.07 9.34
CA PHE A 108 11.73 -12.71 9.88
C PHE A 108 12.22 -11.59 8.94
N TRP A 109 13.17 -11.87 8.04
CA TRP A 109 13.68 -10.84 7.12
C TRP A 109 12.69 -10.53 5.99
N ILE A 110 11.79 -11.47 5.66
CA ILE A 110 10.83 -11.30 4.56
C ILE A 110 9.81 -10.18 4.89
N PRO A 111 9.12 -10.19 6.05
CA PRO A 111 8.26 -9.08 6.47
C PRO A 111 8.97 -7.72 6.63
N ILE A 112 10.30 -7.67 6.57
CA ILE A 112 11.06 -6.43 6.61
C ILE A 112 11.33 -5.93 5.19
N ILE A 113 11.87 -6.79 4.32
CA ILE A 113 12.33 -6.37 2.98
C ILE A 113 11.20 -6.35 1.95
N ALA A 114 10.36 -7.39 1.93
CA ALA A 114 9.30 -7.51 0.92
C ALA A 114 8.27 -6.37 1.00
N PRO A 115 7.82 -5.91 2.18
CA PRO A 115 6.93 -4.76 2.27
C PRO A 115 7.52 -3.45 1.73
N LEU A 116 8.83 -3.21 1.91
CA LEU A 116 9.46 -2.01 1.38
C LEU A 116 9.43 -1.98 -0.15
N ILE A 117 9.70 -3.13 -0.77
CA ILE A 117 9.62 -3.30 -2.23
C ILE A 117 8.18 -3.16 -2.70
N GLY A 118 7.24 -3.83 -2.02
CA GLY A 118 5.81 -3.71 -2.31
C GLY A 118 5.32 -2.27 -2.24
N ALA A 119 5.71 -1.52 -1.21
CA ALA A 119 5.33 -0.12 -1.02
C ALA A 119 5.78 0.76 -2.19
N LEU A 120 7.02 0.60 -2.66
CA LEU A 120 7.54 1.32 -3.84
C LEU A 120 6.74 0.98 -5.10
N LEU A 121 6.55 -0.32 -5.37
CA LEU A 121 5.82 -0.77 -6.55
C LEU A 121 4.36 -0.31 -6.54
N GLY A 122 3.66 -0.45 -5.41
CA GLY A 122 2.27 -0.02 -5.26
C GLY A 122 2.09 1.48 -5.49
N THR A 123 3.01 2.29 -4.96
CA THR A 123 3.01 3.74 -5.17
C THR A 123 3.25 4.09 -6.64
N TRP A 124 4.21 3.43 -7.30
CA TRP A 124 4.44 3.66 -8.73
C TRP A 124 3.25 3.25 -9.59
N ILE A 125 2.63 2.10 -9.29
CA ILE A 125 1.40 1.67 -9.98
C ILE A 125 0.31 2.74 -9.83
N TYR A 126 0.12 3.29 -8.64
CA TYR A 126 -0.82 4.40 -8.43
C TYR A 126 -0.47 5.61 -9.29
N GLN A 127 0.79 6.04 -9.31
CA GLN A 127 1.20 7.20 -10.11
C GLN A 127 0.94 7.00 -11.60
N PHE A 128 1.34 5.87 -12.17
CA PHE A 128 1.18 5.62 -13.60
C PHE A 128 -0.27 5.41 -14.03
N LEU A 129 -1.09 4.75 -13.20
CA LEU A 129 -2.46 4.43 -13.57
C LEU A 129 -3.47 5.53 -13.20
N VAL A 130 -3.21 6.27 -12.12
CA VAL A 130 -4.16 7.24 -11.56
C VAL A 130 -3.51 8.62 -11.48
N GLY A 131 -2.37 8.73 -10.81
CA GLY A 131 -1.76 10.02 -10.45
C GLY A 131 -1.43 10.91 -11.66
N ILE A 132 -0.94 10.36 -12.75
CA ILE A 132 -0.62 11.11 -13.99
C ILE A 132 -1.89 11.52 -14.75
N ASN A 133 -2.97 10.76 -14.59
CA ASN A 133 -4.20 10.93 -15.38
C ASN A 133 -5.19 11.94 -14.75
N ILE A 134 -4.90 12.46 -13.55
CA ILE A 134 -5.78 13.42 -12.86
C ILE A 134 -5.12 14.81 -12.84
N PRO A 135 -5.73 15.83 -13.48
CA PRO A 135 -5.20 17.18 -13.52
C PRO A 135 -5.18 17.82 -12.13
N ASP A 136 -4.22 18.72 -11.91
CA ASP A 136 -4.07 19.42 -10.64
C ASP A 136 -4.85 20.75 -10.67
N GLU A 137 -6.05 20.78 -10.08
CA GLU A 137 -6.95 21.95 -10.07
C GLU A 137 -6.26 23.21 -9.53
N LYS A 138 -5.28 23.08 -8.62
CA LYS A 138 -4.52 24.22 -8.07
C LYS A 138 -3.61 24.86 -9.12
N VAL A 139 -3.05 24.06 -10.03
CA VAL A 139 -2.19 24.54 -11.11
C VAL A 139 -3.03 25.20 -12.19
N GLU A 140 -4.15 24.59 -12.58
CA GLU A 140 -5.09 25.17 -13.55
C GLU A 140 -5.70 26.49 -13.05
N GLY A 141 -6.12 26.54 -11.78
CA GLY A 141 -6.69 27.75 -11.18
C GLY A 141 -5.70 28.91 -11.12
N LYS A 142 -4.42 28.63 -10.86
CA LYS A 142 -3.36 29.64 -10.88
C LYS A 142 -3.06 30.11 -12.31
N ALA A 143 -2.86 29.18 -13.25
CA ALA A 143 -2.59 29.51 -14.65
C ALA A 143 -3.71 30.37 -15.26
N LYS A 144 -4.98 29.99 -15.03
CA LYS A 144 -6.14 30.74 -15.51
C LYS A 144 -6.25 32.14 -14.88
N ARG A 145 -5.89 32.27 -13.59
CA ARG A 145 -5.86 33.57 -12.91
C ARG A 145 -4.76 34.45 -13.48
N ASP A 146 -3.57 33.90 -13.70
CA ASP A 146 -2.43 34.63 -14.25
C ASP A 146 -2.71 35.08 -15.71
N GLU A 147 -3.41 34.27 -16.51
CA GLU A 147 -3.91 34.66 -17.84
C GLU A 147 -4.91 35.81 -17.80
N ILE A 148 -5.89 35.76 -16.89
CA ILE A 148 -6.89 36.84 -16.74
C ILE A 148 -6.18 38.15 -16.36
N VAL A 149 -5.27 38.10 -15.38
CA VAL A 149 -4.52 39.29 -14.92
C VAL A 149 -3.67 39.88 -16.04
N ASN A 150 -3.01 39.04 -16.85
CA ASN A 150 -2.21 39.52 -17.97
C ASN A 150 -3.09 40.16 -19.06
N ASN A 151 -4.21 39.54 -19.43
CA ASN A 151 -5.13 40.10 -20.41
C ASN A 151 -5.73 41.45 -19.96
N ASP A 152 -6.07 41.58 -18.67
CA ASP A 152 -6.56 42.84 -18.11
C ASP A 152 -5.49 43.94 -18.14
N HIS A 153 -4.23 43.58 -17.85
CA HIS A 153 -3.10 44.50 -17.92
C HIS A 153 -2.81 44.96 -19.35
N ASP A 154 -2.93 44.07 -20.34
CA ASP A 154 -2.77 44.40 -21.75
C ASP A 154 -3.91 45.30 -22.27
N ALA A 155 -5.14 45.03 -21.84
CA ALA A 155 -6.29 45.87 -22.16
C ALA A 155 -6.15 47.29 -21.59
N LEU A 156 -5.62 47.44 -20.37
CA LEU A 156 -5.35 48.75 -19.76
C LEU A 156 -4.27 49.55 -20.52
N ASN A 157 -3.23 48.87 -21.01
CA ASN A 157 -2.16 49.50 -21.80
C ASN A 157 -2.67 50.01 -23.17
N LEU A 158 -3.68 49.36 -23.76
CA LEU A 158 -4.32 49.81 -25.01
C LEU A 158 -5.24 51.03 -24.80
N LEU A 159 -5.82 51.18 -23.61
CA LEU A 159 -6.75 52.28 -23.28
C LEU A 159 -6.04 53.53 -22.72
N THR A 160 -4.80 53.38 -22.26
CA THR A 160 -3.96 54.48 -21.78
C THR A 160 -2.64 54.54 -22.55
N PRO A 161 -2.67 54.81 -23.86
CA PRO A 161 -1.45 55.01 -24.63
C PRO A 161 -0.79 56.31 -24.15
N ILE A 162 0.25 56.19 -23.33
CA ILE A 162 1.22 57.25 -23.04
C ILE A 162 2.37 57.11 -24.03
#